data_AF-A0A927ZA35-F1
#
_entry.id   AF-A0A927ZA35-F1
#
_cell.length_a   1.000
_cell.length_b   1.000
_cell.length_c   1.000
_cell.angle_alpha   90.00
_cell.angle_beta   90.00
_cell.angle_gamma   90.00
#
_symmetry.space_group_name_H-M   'P 1'
#
loop_
_entity.id
_entity.type
_entity.pdbx_description
1 polymer ?
#
loop_
_entity_poly.entity_id
_entity_poly.type
_entity_poly.pdbx_seq_one_letter_code
_entity_poly.pdbx_strand_id
1 'polypeptide(L)'
;MVNSNNEIIIAKPKSLGTVALDLLMEIDEICRKNEIEYFLSPGLVKRAVEEVDFDEYYTTASVYMTLEDTLRFIQAFEENRPEGRSLDYLGNNNSYASFNVSYVNTETTFIDITRGWDFNEFGIKVVINIIRNDIINKIPAFIETGRESNSNKVKKKGNWKKRTFAALVANRMDAKGDEFGSSLFEYYVKNYRKNPNSKKVFVRRFRKKRMYFERSIFSDTCLVSLGGYQFQAPKDINGYLEIAYGEDHEEIELKPYRQKNRIISTTVPYKDYFDSLEKKHIPIEDVFSQDREVKTDKIINKKLLRAVSKVYRIARMSEERMIIYQQLMENVDEIREIYDNEDFETLQEIFDEYDARARYYLKHKLALCPSEEFFEMECALMEYNGDVKKAEKMRDLLAYHHRKPLVGKAEI
;
A
#
# COMPACT_ATOMS: atom_id res chain seq x y z
N MET A 1 14.53 56.66 26.34
CA MET A 1 13.54 56.01 27.23
C MET A 1 13.10 54.74 26.53
N VAL A 2 13.51 53.59 27.08
CA VAL A 2 13.22 52.26 26.56
C VAL A 2 11.79 51.93 26.95
N ASN A 3 10.92 51.72 25.97
CA ASN A 3 9.66 51.03 26.21
C ASN A 3 9.91 49.55 25.96
N SER A 4 10.12 48.82 27.06
CA SER A 4 10.28 47.39 27.12
C SER A 4 8.92 46.72 26.92
N ASN A 5 8.70 46.15 25.73
CA ASN A 5 7.91 44.93 25.47
C ASN A 5 7.85 44.65 23.95
N ASN A 6 9.01 44.54 23.31
CA ASN A 6 9.10 43.82 22.03
C ASN A 6 9.04 42.31 22.33
N GLU A 7 7.86 41.80 22.65
CA GLU A 7 7.60 40.38 22.47
C GLU A 7 7.67 40.12 20.97
N ILE A 8 8.76 39.50 20.53
CA ILE A 8 8.81 38.87 19.22
C ILE A 8 7.78 37.74 19.28
N ILE A 9 6.59 37.98 18.75
CA ILE A 9 5.59 36.94 18.54
C ILE A 9 6.16 36.04 17.44
N ILE A 10 6.89 35.00 17.83
CA ILE A 10 7.23 33.91 16.93
C ILE A 10 5.91 33.18 16.67
N ALA A 11 5.25 33.53 15.56
CA ALA A 11 4.05 32.81 15.13
C ALA A 11 4.39 31.32 15.04
N LYS A 12 3.73 30.51 15.87
CA LYS A 12 3.92 29.05 15.81
C LYS A 12 3.52 28.58 14.40
N PRO A 13 4.27 27.65 13.78
CA PRO A 13 3.90 27.10 12.49
C PRO A 13 2.49 26.51 12.57
N LYS A 14 1.65 26.81 11.58
CA LYS A 14 0.30 26.25 11.46
C LYS A 14 0.37 24.73 11.51
N SER A 15 -0.62 24.10 12.13
CA SER A 15 -0.74 22.65 12.10
C SER A 15 -1.10 22.19 10.66
N LEU A 16 -0.87 20.91 10.37
CA LEU A 16 -1.25 20.34 9.08
C LEU A 16 -2.78 20.41 8.85
N GLY A 17 -3.56 20.25 9.92
CA GLY A 17 -5.02 20.42 9.89
C GLY A 17 -5.37 21.86 9.51
N THR A 18 -4.81 22.85 10.20
CA THR A 18 -5.07 24.27 9.89
C THR A 18 -4.80 24.60 8.42
N VAL A 19 -3.67 24.17 7.84
CA VAL A 19 -3.36 24.44 6.43
C VAL A 19 -4.40 23.80 5.49
N ALA A 20 -4.87 22.59 5.81
CA ALA A 20 -5.87 21.94 4.99
C ALA A 20 -7.28 22.55 5.15
N LEU A 21 -7.59 23.11 6.31
CA LEU A 21 -8.81 23.88 6.52
C LEU A 21 -8.77 25.18 5.70
N ASP A 22 -7.65 25.89 5.68
CA ASP A 22 -7.45 27.07 4.81
C ASP A 22 -7.72 26.72 3.34
N LEU A 23 -7.17 25.59 2.86
CA LEU A 23 -7.42 25.12 1.48
C LEU A 23 -8.88 24.74 1.22
N LEU A 24 -9.60 24.21 2.21
CA LEU A 24 -11.04 23.93 2.08
C LEU A 24 -11.83 25.23 1.97
N MET A 25 -11.47 26.26 2.75
CA MET A 25 -12.11 27.58 2.69
C MET A 25 -11.90 28.25 1.33
N GLU A 26 -10.68 28.17 0.78
CA GLU A 26 -10.38 28.69 -0.55
C GLU A 26 -11.18 27.96 -1.65
N ILE A 27 -11.30 26.63 -1.56
CA ILE A 27 -12.15 25.85 -2.47
C ILE A 27 -13.61 26.31 -2.36
N ASP A 28 -14.13 26.46 -1.14
CA ASP A 28 -15.50 26.94 -0.90
C ASP A 28 -15.73 28.34 -1.49
N GLU A 29 -14.77 29.26 -1.33
CA GLU A 29 -14.84 30.60 -1.90
C GLU A 29 -14.86 30.59 -3.44
N ILE A 30 -13.97 29.81 -4.06
CA ILE A 30 -13.96 29.62 -5.52
C ILE A 30 -15.31 29.05 -5.98
N CYS A 31 -15.82 28.05 -5.26
CA CYS A 31 -17.08 27.40 -5.61
C CYS A 31 -18.27 28.35 -5.51
N ARG A 32 -18.39 29.11 -4.40
CA ARG A 32 -19.46 30.09 -4.21
C ARG A 32 -19.44 31.20 -5.26
N LYS A 33 -18.27 31.75 -5.58
CA LYS A 33 -18.12 32.80 -6.59
C LYS A 33 -18.54 32.36 -7.99
N ASN A 34 -18.40 31.07 -8.30
CA ASN A 34 -18.62 30.52 -9.63
C ASN A 34 -19.87 29.64 -9.73
N GLU A 35 -20.71 29.61 -8.68
CA GLU A 35 -21.92 28.77 -8.60
C GLU A 35 -21.63 27.29 -8.88
N ILE A 36 -20.55 26.78 -8.29
CA ILE A 36 -20.11 25.39 -8.41
C ILE A 36 -20.53 24.65 -7.14
N GLU A 37 -21.24 23.54 -7.31
CA GLU A 37 -21.63 22.69 -6.18
C GLU A 37 -20.50 21.73 -5.80
N TYR A 38 -20.30 21.56 -4.50
CA TYR A 38 -19.39 20.58 -3.95
C TYR A 38 -19.95 20.00 -2.65
N PHE A 39 -19.42 18.86 -2.25
CA PHE A 39 -19.86 18.15 -1.06
C PHE A 39 -18.63 17.72 -0.25
N LEU A 40 -18.64 17.94 1.06
CA LEU A 40 -17.63 17.32 1.91
C LEU A 40 -17.63 15.80 1.75
N SER A 41 -16.44 15.18 1.71
CA SER A 41 -16.35 13.72 1.69
C SER A 41 -16.90 13.10 2.98
N PRO A 42 -17.32 11.82 3.00
CA PRO A 42 -17.96 11.21 4.17
C PRO A 42 -17.11 11.31 5.45
N GLY A 43 -15.78 11.24 5.30
CA GLY A 43 -14.88 11.36 6.45
C GLY A 43 -14.74 12.77 7.01
N LEU A 44 -15.04 13.81 6.23
CA LEU A 44 -15.12 15.18 6.74
C LEU A 44 -16.50 15.48 7.30
N VAL A 45 -17.57 14.96 6.68
CA VAL A 45 -18.94 15.07 7.23
C VAL A 45 -19.04 14.38 8.58
N LYS A 46 -18.51 13.16 8.73
CA LYS A 46 -18.52 12.46 10.02
C LYS A 46 -17.83 13.25 11.13
N ARG A 47 -16.70 13.90 10.83
CA ARG A 47 -16.01 14.77 11.79
C ARG A 47 -16.82 16.01 12.17
N ALA A 48 -17.48 16.61 11.19
CA ALA A 48 -18.35 17.75 11.43
C ALA A 48 -19.52 17.37 12.36
N VAL A 49 -20.09 16.18 12.18
CA VAL A 49 -21.17 15.66 13.04
C VAL A 49 -20.67 15.27 14.44
N GLU A 50 -19.49 14.67 14.54
CA GLU A 50 -18.87 14.27 15.81
C GLU A 50 -18.19 15.42 16.56
N GLU A 51 -18.17 16.63 15.98
CA GLU A 51 -17.50 17.82 16.51
C GLU A 51 -16.01 17.58 16.88
N VAL A 52 -15.34 16.69 16.13
CA VAL A 52 -13.94 16.33 16.35
C VAL A 52 -13.01 17.42 15.80
N ASP A 53 -12.01 17.81 16.59
CA ASP A 53 -11.00 18.78 16.19
C ASP A 53 -10.30 18.39 14.89
N PHE A 54 -10.27 19.33 13.94
CA PHE A 54 -9.74 19.10 12.60
C PHE A 54 -8.23 18.77 12.63
N ASP A 55 -7.52 19.31 13.61
CA ASP A 55 -6.07 19.24 13.78
C ASP A 55 -5.55 17.87 14.26
N GLU A 56 -6.34 17.12 15.03
CA GLU A 56 -5.87 15.89 15.69
C GLU A 56 -5.74 14.68 14.74
N TYR A 57 -6.38 14.72 13.56
CA TYR A 57 -6.61 13.49 12.77
C TYR A 57 -6.27 13.57 11.28
N TYR A 58 -5.45 14.51 10.80
CA TYR A 58 -5.39 14.79 9.35
C TYR A 58 -4.92 13.61 8.46
N THR A 59 -5.89 12.94 7.82
CA THR A 59 -5.81 12.41 6.45
C THR A 59 -6.03 13.53 5.45
N THR A 60 -5.47 13.40 4.25
CA THR A 60 -5.84 14.20 3.05
C THR A 60 -7.32 14.55 3.03
N ALA A 61 -7.67 15.81 3.30
CA ALA A 61 -8.99 16.36 3.13
C ALA A 61 -9.44 16.13 1.70
N SER A 62 -10.74 15.91 1.54
CA SER A 62 -11.32 15.75 0.23
C SER A 62 -12.75 16.22 0.16
N VAL A 63 -13.09 16.76 -0.99
CA VAL A 63 -14.44 17.12 -1.39
C VAL A 63 -14.85 16.29 -2.60
N TYR A 64 -16.14 16.15 -2.81
CA TYR A 64 -16.75 15.49 -3.96
C TYR A 64 -17.41 16.57 -4.83
N MET A 65 -17.23 16.47 -6.15
CA MET A 65 -17.86 17.35 -7.12
C MET A 65 -18.39 16.50 -8.27
N THR A 66 -19.46 16.95 -8.94
CA THR A 66 -19.87 16.31 -10.20
C THR A 66 -18.76 16.45 -11.24
N LEU A 67 -18.80 15.63 -12.30
CA LEU A 67 -17.84 15.76 -13.38
C LEU A 67 -17.89 17.16 -14.03
N GLU A 68 -19.08 17.73 -14.19
CA GLU A 68 -19.23 19.06 -14.80
C GLU A 68 -18.73 20.15 -13.86
N ASP A 69 -19.05 20.07 -12.57
CA ASP A 69 -18.57 21.02 -11.56
C ASP A 69 -17.06 20.94 -11.36
N THR A 70 -16.47 19.74 -11.48
CA THR A 70 -15.00 19.61 -11.45
C THR A 70 -14.36 20.33 -12.63
N LEU A 71 -14.95 20.24 -13.83
CA LEU A 71 -14.43 20.94 -15.01
C LEU A 71 -14.60 22.45 -14.90
N ARG A 72 -15.76 22.91 -14.40
CA ARG A 72 -15.99 24.33 -14.07
C ARG A 72 -15.00 24.83 -13.02
N PHE A 73 -14.68 24.02 -12.02
CA PHE A 73 -13.71 24.37 -10.99
C PHE A 73 -12.31 24.51 -11.57
N ILE A 74 -11.87 23.57 -12.42
CA ILE A 74 -10.59 23.68 -13.13
C ILE A 74 -10.56 24.98 -13.94
N GLN A 75 -11.62 25.27 -14.69
CA GLN A 75 -11.69 26.50 -15.49
C GLN A 75 -11.62 27.77 -14.61
N ALA A 76 -12.43 27.85 -13.56
CA ALA A 76 -12.46 28.99 -12.64
C ALA A 76 -11.11 29.22 -11.95
N PHE A 77 -10.40 28.13 -11.63
CA PHE A 77 -9.05 28.18 -11.08
C PHE A 77 -8.04 28.74 -12.10
N GLU A 78 -8.06 28.27 -13.34
CA GLU A 78 -7.12 28.75 -14.37
C GLU A 78 -7.38 30.21 -14.75
N GLU A 79 -8.64 30.66 -14.74
CA GLU A 79 -9.01 32.05 -15.01
C GLU A 79 -8.54 33.01 -13.90
N ASN A 80 -8.57 32.57 -12.63
CA ASN A 80 -8.19 33.39 -11.48
C ASN A 80 -7.31 32.60 -10.50
N ARG A 81 -6.12 32.21 -10.96
CA ARG A 81 -5.21 31.37 -10.19
C ARG A 81 -4.70 32.09 -8.94
N PRO A 82 -5.02 31.62 -7.71
CA PRO A 82 -4.47 32.20 -6.49
C PRO A 82 -2.95 32.00 -6.41
N GLU A 83 -2.26 32.97 -5.84
CA GLU A 83 -0.82 32.88 -5.59
C GLU A 83 -0.49 31.74 -4.61
N GLY A 84 0.62 31.05 -4.83
CA GLY A 84 1.02 29.91 -4.00
C GLY A 84 0.10 28.69 -4.13
N ARG A 85 -0.71 28.60 -5.20
CA ARG A 85 -1.62 27.48 -5.47
C ARG A 85 -1.39 26.84 -6.82
N SER A 86 -1.69 25.55 -6.90
CA SER A 86 -1.71 24.80 -8.16
C SER A 86 -2.77 23.70 -8.17
N LEU A 87 -3.13 23.27 -9.37
CA LEU A 87 -3.87 22.03 -9.59
C LEU A 87 -2.92 20.94 -10.10
N ASP A 88 -2.99 19.76 -9.49
CA ASP A 88 -2.28 18.57 -9.99
C ASP A 88 -3.31 17.47 -10.31
N TYR A 89 -3.40 17.11 -11.59
CA TYR A 89 -4.36 16.12 -12.07
C TYR A 89 -3.89 15.48 -13.38
N LEU A 90 -4.54 14.40 -13.78
CA LEU A 90 -4.16 13.65 -14.98
C LEU A 90 -4.09 14.50 -16.27
N GLY A 91 -4.87 15.58 -16.35
CA GLY A 91 -4.91 16.45 -17.53
C GLY A 91 -3.66 17.30 -17.74
N ASN A 92 -2.98 17.68 -16.67
CA ASN A 92 -1.76 18.51 -16.71
C ASN A 92 -0.51 17.79 -16.18
N ASN A 93 -0.67 16.57 -15.68
CA ASN A 93 0.42 15.74 -15.19
C ASN A 93 0.29 14.29 -15.69
N ASN A 94 1.19 13.93 -16.60
CA ASN A 94 1.25 12.60 -17.20
C ASN A 94 1.53 11.49 -16.17
N SER A 95 2.25 11.81 -15.10
CA SER A 95 2.60 10.90 -14.02
C SER A 95 1.49 10.77 -12.97
N TYR A 96 0.46 11.60 -13.01
CA TYR A 96 -0.68 11.54 -12.11
C TYR A 96 -1.53 10.27 -12.31
N ALA A 97 -1.58 9.42 -11.29
CA ALA A 97 -2.12 8.06 -11.46
C ALA A 97 -3.63 7.93 -11.22
N SER A 98 -4.31 8.96 -10.72
CA SER A 98 -5.71 8.91 -10.28
C SER A 98 -6.61 9.76 -11.17
N PHE A 99 -7.90 9.41 -11.31
CA PHE A 99 -8.89 10.28 -11.94
C PHE A 99 -9.63 11.11 -10.88
N ASN A 100 -8.92 12.14 -10.41
CA ASN A 100 -9.35 13.18 -9.46
C ASN A 100 -8.44 14.42 -9.64
N VAL A 101 -8.75 15.51 -8.95
CA VAL A 101 -7.96 16.75 -8.99
C VAL A 101 -7.40 17.04 -7.59
N SER A 102 -6.15 17.46 -7.49
CA SER A 102 -5.55 17.95 -6.24
C SER A 102 -5.43 19.46 -6.27
N TYR A 103 -6.00 20.15 -5.28
CA TYR A 103 -5.77 21.57 -5.02
C TYR A 103 -4.62 21.70 -4.01
N VAL A 104 -3.49 22.27 -4.43
CA VAL A 104 -2.20 22.17 -3.73
C VAL A 104 -1.71 23.53 -3.26
N ASN A 105 -1.21 23.60 -2.03
CA ASN A 105 -0.43 24.73 -1.51
C ASN A 105 1.05 24.56 -1.87
N THR A 106 1.56 25.36 -2.81
CA THR A 106 2.96 25.26 -3.27
C THR A 106 3.97 25.76 -2.25
N GLU A 107 3.51 26.54 -1.26
CA GLU A 107 4.34 27.11 -0.19
C GLU A 107 4.55 26.14 0.98
N THR A 108 4.23 24.86 0.77
CA THR A 108 4.33 23.80 1.77
C THR A 108 4.96 22.55 1.18
N THR A 109 5.40 21.64 2.05
CA THR A 109 5.97 20.34 1.67
C THR A 109 5.08 19.20 2.15
N PHE A 110 4.80 18.27 1.26
CA PHE A 110 4.09 17.02 1.50
C PHE A 110 4.55 15.96 0.49
N ILE A 111 5.53 15.16 0.88
CA ILE A 111 6.09 14.09 0.06
C ILE A 111 5.65 12.75 0.63
N ASP A 112 4.94 11.94 -0.16
CA ASP A 112 4.66 10.54 0.16
C ASP A 112 5.68 9.66 -0.56
N ILE A 113 6.68 9.18 0.18
CA ILE A 113 7.80 8.40 -0.36
C ILE A 113 7.29 7.14 -1.09
N THR A 114 6.12 6.61 -0.70
CA THR A 114 5.54 5.41 -1.32
C THR A 114 4.82 5.68 -2.65
N ARG A 115 4.60 6.95 -2.99
CA ARG A 115 3.96 7.38 -4.25
C ARG A 115 4.97 8.00 -5.21
N GLY A 116 6.19 8.29 -4.78
CA GLY A 116 7.26 8.84 -5.61
C GLY A 116 6.76 9.97 -6.51
N TRP A 117 7.13 9.90 -7.78
CA TRP A 117 6.74 10.82 -8.86
C TRP A 117 5.33 10.63 -9.41
N ASP A 118 4.38 10.07 -8.66
CA ASP A 118 2.96 10.05 -9.09
C ASP A 118 2.34 11.47 -9.12
N PHE A 119 3.10 12.52 -8.77
CA PHE A 119 2.68 13.90 -8.61
C PHE A 119 3.75 14.83 -9.16
N ASN A 120 3.34 16.00 -9.65
CA ASN A 120 4.23 17.10 -10.00
C ASN A 120 4.31 18.10 -8.84
N GLU A 121 3.29 18.11 -7.98
CA GLU A 121 3.11 19.11 -6.94
C GLU A 121 3.16 18.43 -5.57
N PHE A 122 4.23 18.71 -4.82
CA PHE A 122 4.54 18.06 -3.55
C PHE A 122 4.18 18.92 -2.34
N GLY A 123 3.09 19.68 -2.43
CA GLY A 123 2.55 20.48 -1.33
C GLY A 123 1.38 19.83 -0.59
N ILE A 124 1.01 20.39 0.55
CA ILE A 124 -0.22 20.02 1.28
C ILE A 124 -1.42 20.28 0.36
N LYS A 125 -2.39 19.37 0.36
CA LYS A 125 -3.47 19.38 -0.63
C LYS A 125 -4.81 18.91 -0.11
N VAL A 126 -5.85 19.41 -0.76
CA VAL A 126 -7.22 18.89 -0.70
C VAL A 126 -7.51 18.17 -2.03
N VAL A 127 -8.06 16.96 -1.95
CA VAL A 127 -8.38 16.16 -3.15
C VAL A 127 -9.85 16.33 -3.52
N ILE A 128 -10.11 16.82 -4.72
CA ILE A 128 -11.44 16.88 -5.34
C ILE A 128 -11.69 15.54 -6.04
N ASN A 129 -12.48 14.66 -5.42
CA ASN A 129 -12.88 13.40 -6.05
C ASN A 129 -14.11 13.61 -6.92
N ILE A 130 -14.06 13.04 -8.12
CA ILE A 130 -15.11 13.20 -9.11
C ILE A 130 -16.23 12.20 -8.86
N ILE A 131 -17.46 12.69 -8.76
CA ILE A 131 -18.71 11.92 -8.80
C ILE A 131 -18.97 11.56 -10.27
N ARG A 132 -19.09 10.26 -10.54
CA ARG A 132 -19.14 9.71 -11.90
C ARG A 132 -20.48 9.04 -12.12
N ASN A 133 -21.02 9.17 -13.33
CA ASN A 133 -22.19 8.38 -13.73
C ASN A 133 -21.81 6.90 -13.80
N ASP A 134 -22.78 6.02 -13.53
CA ASP A 134 -22.54 4.60 -13.73
C ASP A 134 -22.29 4.30 -15.21
N ILE A 135 -21.32 3.41 -15.45
CA ILE A 135 -20.80 3.16 -16.80
C ILE A 135 -21.57 2.05 -17.50
N ILE A 136 -21.91 2.31 -18.76
CA ILE A 136 -22.58 1.34 -19.64
C ILE A 136 -21.68 0.11 -19.88
N ASN A 137 -20.37 0.29 -20.00
CA ASN A 137 -19.41 -0.80 -20.14
C ASN A 137 -18.21 -0.63 -19.21
N LYS A 138 -17.53 -1.73 -18.89
CA LYS A 138 -16.47 -1.76 -17.88
C LYS A 138 -15.08 -1.36 -18.40
N ILE A 139 -14.92 -1.02 -19.68
CA ILE A 139 -13.60 -0.72 -20.26
C ILE A 139 -12.92 0.48 -19.56
N PRO A 140 -13.58 1.64 -19.35
CA PRO A 140 -12.97 2.77 -18.63
C PRO A 140 -12.48 2.38 -17.23
N ALA A 141 -13.23 1.51 -16.55
CA ALA A 141 -12.86 0.98 -15.23
C ALA A 141 -11.54 0.21 -15.24
N PHE A 142 -11.37 -0.61 -16.28
CA PHE A 142 -10.20 -1.44 -16.45
C PHE A 142 -8.98 -0.62 -16.87
N ILE A 143 -9.16 0.38 -17.75
CA ILE A 143 -8.11 1.33 -18.12
C ILE A 143 -7.66 2.13 -16.90
N GLU A 144 -8.58 2.64 -16.08
CA GLU A 144 -8.25 3.32 -14.82
C GLU A 144 -7.48 2.40 -13.87
N THR A 145 -7.89 1.14 -13.77
CA THR A 145 -7.16 0.15 -12.97
C THR A 145 -5.77 -0.14 -13.54
N GLY A 146 -5.62 -0.15 -14.86
CA GLY A 146 -4.35 -0.29 -15.57
C GLY A 146 -3.43 0.89 -15.26
N ARG A 147 -3.94 2.13 -15.38
CA ARG A 147 -3.22 3.36 -15.04
C ARG A 147 -2.76 3.38 -13.58
N GLU A 148 -3.67 3.10 -12.65
CA GLU A 148 -3.33 3.00 -11.23
C GLU A 148 -2.31 1.89 -10.95
N SER A 149 -2.17 0.88 -11.81
CA SER A 149 -1.17 -0.19 -11.65
C SER A 149 0.22 0.21 -12.14
N ASN A 150 0.31 1.21 -13.02
CA ASN A 150 1.58 1.78 -13.50
C ASN A 150 2.10 2.93 -12.61
N SER A 151 1.37 3.30 -11.56
CA SER A 151 1.84 4.25 -10.53
C SER A 151 3.07 3.71 -9.78
N ASN A 152 3.92 4.59 -9.24
CA ASN A 152 5.11 4.24 -8.46
C ASN A 152 4.82 3.39 -7.23
N LYS A 153 3.63 3.54 -6.64
CA LYS A 153 3.22 2.67 -5.53
C LYS A 153 3.11 1.22 -6.00
N VAL A 154 4.04 0.33 -5.66
CA VAL A 154 3.95 -1.08 -6.10
C VAL A 154 2.91 -1.87 -5.28
N LYS A 155 2.05 -2.67 -5.94
CA LYS A 155 1.19 -3.69 -5.30
C LYS A 155 1.67 -5.10 -5.62
N LYS A 156 1.50 -6.02 -4.66
CA LYS A 156 1.63 -7.47 -4.90
C LYS A 156 0.59 -7.95 -5.92
N LYS A 157 1.01 -8.88 -6.79
CA LYS A 157 0.26 -9.66 -7.82
C LYS A 157 -1.18 -9.20 -8.11
N GLY A 158 -1.37 -8.54 -9.25
CA GLY A 158 -2.68 -8.39 -9.89
C GLY A 158 -3.09 -9.65 -10.67
N ASN A 159 -4.41 -9.88 -10.81
CA ASN A 159 -4.97 -10.87 -11.74
C ASN A 159 -4.54 -10.56 -13.20
N TRP A 160 -4.58 -11.55 -14.10
CA TRP A 160 -4.24 -11.42 -15.52
C TRP A 160 -4.88 -10.20 -16.18
N LYS A 161 -6.17 -9.93 -15.93
CA LYS A 161 -6.85 -8.73 -16.45
C LYS A 161 -6.13 -7.43 -16.07
N LYS A 162 -5.75 -7.28 -14.79
CA LYS A 162 -5.02 -6.08 -14.33
C LYS A 162 -3.67 -5.96 -15.03
N ARG A 163 -2.97 -7.07 -15.25
CA ARG A 163 -1.68 -7.09 -15.96
C ARG A 163 -1.84 -6.70 -17.43
N THR A 164 -2.86 -7.23 -18.10
CA THR A 164 -3.17 -6.89 -19.50
C THR A 164 -3.48 -5.40 -19.65
N PHE A 165 -4.37 -4.85 -18.82
CA PHE A 165 -4.69 -3.43 -18.90
C PHE A 165 -3.55 -2.51 -18.43
N ALA A 166 -2.71 -2.95 -17.48
CA ALA A 166 -1.50 -2.24 -17.14
C ALA A 166 -0.53 -2.17 -18.34
N ALA A 167 -0.30 -3.29 -19.03
CA ALA A 167 0.54 -3.33 -20.22
C ALA A 167 -0.02 -2.47 -21.37
N LEU A 168 -1.33 -2.54 -21.63
CA LEU A 168 -1.98 -1.71 -22.65
C LEU A 168 -1.86 -0.21 -22.33
N VAL A 169 -1.96 0.16 -21.06
CA VAL A 169 -1.77 1.55 -20.63
C VAL A 169 -0.31 1.96 -20.76
N ALA A 170 0.64 1.12 -20.33
CA ALA A 170 2.08 1.40 -20.45
C ALA A 170 2.48 1.61 -21.92
N ASN A 171 2.09 0.72 -22.82
CA ASN A 171 2.39 0.87 -24.25
C ASN A 171 1.81 2.16 -24.85
N ARG A 172 0.64 2.62 -24.36
CA ARG A 172 0.06 3.89 -24.79
C ARG A 172 0.76 5.10 -24.16
N MET A 173 1.24 4.99 -22.93
CA MET A 173 2.08 6.01 -22.30
C MET A 173 3.34 6.20 -23.14
N ASP A 174 4.03 5.11 -23.49
CA ASP A 174 5.25 5.14 -24.31
C ASP A 174 4.99 5.72 -25.71
N ALA A 175 3.85 5.38 -26.33
CA ALA A 175 3.52 5.84 -27.68
C ALA A 175 3.07 7.31 -27.76
N LYS A 176 2.41 7.83 -26.70
CA LYS A 176 1.88 9.21 -26.69
C LYS A 176 2.75 10.21 -25.93
N GLY A 177 3.74 9.74 -25.16
CA GLY A 177 4.60 10.60 -24.36
C GLY A 177 3.80 11.52 -23.44
N ASP A 178 4.08 12.82 -23.52
CA ASP A 178 3.54 13.85 -22.62
C ASP A 178 2.04 14.11 -22.82
N GLU A 179 1.48 13.83 -24.01
CA GLU A 179 0.05 14.00 -24.29
C GLU A 179 -0.81 12.84 -23.74
N PHE A 180 -0.20 11.79 -23.19
CA PHE A 180 -0.95 10.65 -22.72
C PHE A 180 -1.90 11.02 -21.57
N GLY A 181 -1.44 11.81 -20.61
CA GLY A 181 -2.21 12.25 -19.45
C GLY A 181 -3.49 12.98 -19.86
N SER A 182 -3.35 14.07 -20.61
CA SER A 182 -4.46 14.88 -21.13
C SER A 182 -5.44 14.03 -21.94
N SER A 183 -4.94 13.24 -22.89
CA SER A 183 -5.78 12.37 -23.71
C SER A 183 -6.54 11.32 -22.89
N LEU A 184 -5.92 10.77 -21.84
CA LEU A 184 -6.56 9.81 -20.95
C LEU A 184 -7.60 10.49 -20.04
N PHE A 185 -7.33 11.71 -19.58
CA PHE A 185 -8.28 12.51 -18.82
C PHE A 185 -9.54 12.79 -19.66
N GLU A 186 -9.38 13.27 -20.89
CA GLU A 186 -10.50 13.47 -21.84
C GLU A 186 -11.26 12.19 -22.12
N TYR A 187 -10.55 11.06 -22.28
CA TYR A 187 -11.17 9.75 -22.44
C TYR A 187 -12.05 9.40 -21.24
N TYR A 188 -11.59 9.66 -20.01
CA TYR A 188 -12.39 9.44 -18.81
C TYR A 188 -13.58 10.38 -18.74
N VAL A 189 -13.40 11.69 -18.98
CA VAL A 189 -14.49 12.67 -19.05
C VAL A 189 -15.56 12.18 -20.02
N LYS A 190 -15.20 11.87 -21.26
CA LYS A 190 -16.12 11.39 -22.30
C LYS A 190 -16.89 10.14 -21.90
N ASN A 191 -16.26 9.20 -21.19
CA ASN A 191 -16.90 7.93 -20.85
C ASN A 191 -17.69 7.95 -19.54
N TYR A 192 -17.25 8.74 -18.55
CA TYR A 192 -17.96 8.90 -17.28
C TYR A 192 -19.06 9.96 -17.34
N ARG A 193 -19.09 10.81 -18.38
CA ARG A 193 -20.22 11.68 -18.71
C ARG A 193 -21.41 10.91 -19.30
N LYS A 194 -21.18 9.74 -19.90
CA LYS A 194 -22.26 8.91 -20.46
C LYS A 194 -23.28 8.54 -19.39
N ASN A 195 -24.51 8.27 -19.83
CA ASN A 195 -25.63 7.91 -18.96
C ASN A 195 -25.97 8.98 -17.90
N PRO A 196 -26.24 10.24 -18.32
CA PRO A 196 -26.55 11.33 -17.38
C PRO A 196 -27.80 11.05 -16.53
N ASN A 197 -28.75 10.29 -17.07
CA ASN A 197 -30.00 9.92 -16.40
C ASN A 197 -29.86 8.70 -15.47
N SER A 198 -28.65 8.21 -15.23
CA SER A 198 -28.41 7.13 -14.27
C SER A 198 -28.91 7.55 -12.89
N LYS A 199 -29.78 6.72 -12.28
CA LYS A 199 -30.21 6.87 -10.88
C LYS A 199 -29.04 6.71 -9.91
N LYS A 200 -28.00 5.96 -10.30
CA LYS A 200 -26.81 5.73 -9.48
C LYS A 200 -25.60 6.49 -10.01
N VAL A 201 -24.82 7.00 -9.08
CA VAL A 201 -23.49 7.59 -9.32
C VAL A 201 -22.48 6.92 -8.42
N PHE A 202 -21.19 7.11 -8.68
CA PHE A 202 -20.16 6.57 -7.81
C PHE A 202 -18.94 7.48 -7.70
N VAL A 203 -18.25 7.37 -6.56
CA VAL A 203 -16.93 7.95 -6.35
C VAL A 203 -15.92 6.81 -6.25
N ARG A 204 -14.76 6.98 -6.89
CA ARG A 204 -13.64 6.03 -6.79
C ARG A 204 -12.36 6.77 -6.42
N ARG A 205 -11.88 6.48 -5.21
CA ARG A 205 -10.56 6.93 -4.74
C ARG A 205 -9.46 6.02 -5.27
N PHE A 206 -8.24 6.53 -5.32
CA PHE A 206 -7.06 5.80 -5.82
C PHE A 206 -6.95 4.39 -5.23
N ARG A 207 -7.03 3.38 -6.10
CA ARG A 207 -6.93 1.95 -5.76
C ARG A 207 -7.92 1.44 -4.72
N LYS A 208 -9.00 2.18 -4.48
CA LYS A 208 -10.13 1.77 -3.64
C LYS A 208 -11.26 1.24 -4.51
N LYS A 209 -12.21 0.54 -3.88
CA LYS A 209 -13.45 0.14 -4.53
C LYS A 209 -14.29 1.38 -4.83
N ARG A 210 -15.20 1.23 -5.78
CA ARG A 210 -16.23 2.25 -6.05
C ARG A 210 -17.20 2.30 -4.89
N MET A 211 -17.54 3.50 -4.47
CA MET A 211 -18.59 3.79 -3.52
C MET A 211 -19.77 4.34 -4.32
N TYR A 212 -20.88 3.61 -4.32
CA TYR A 212 -22.06 3.93 -5.12
C TYR A 212 -23.08 4.66 -4.27
N PHE A 213 -23.71 5.69 -4.84
CA PHE A 213 -24.76 6.49 -4.21
C PHE A 213 -25.97 6.55 -5.15
N GLU A 214 -27.16 6.72 -4.58
CA GLU A 214 -28.29 7.26 -5.34
C GLU A 214 -27.98 8.71 -5.69
N ARG A 215 -28.32 9.13 -6.92
CA ARG A 215 -28.05 10.49 -7.42
C ARG A 215 -28.73 11.55 -6.55
N SER A 216 -29.92 11.25 -6.02
CA SER A 216 -30.70 12.15 -5.17
C SER A 216 -30.00 12.53 -3.87
N ILE A 217 -29.00 11.77 -3.40
CA ILE A 217 -28.19 12.20 -2.25
C ILE A 217 -27.49 13.53 -2.55
N PHE A 218 -27.12 13.78 -3.80
CA PHE A 218 -26.43 14.99 -4.22
C PHE A 218 -27.36 16.04 -4.84
N SER A 219 -28.69 15.92 -4.69
CA SER A 219 -29.61 16.94 -5.24
C SER A 219 -29.89 18.10 -4.29
N ASP A 220 -29.81 17.86 -2.98
CA ASP A 220 -30.02 18.88 -1.96
C ASP A 220 -28.79 18.97 -1.06
N THR A 221 -28.45 20.20 -0.67
CA THR A 221 -27.33 20.48 0.24
C THR A 221 -27.80 21.00 1.59
N CYS A 222 -26.98 20.82 2.61
CA CYS A 222 -27.05 21.51 3.89
C CYS A 222 -25.67 22.05 4.26
N LEU A 223 -25.61 22.91 5.28
CA LEU A 223 -24.36 23.38 5.86
C LEU A 223 -24.00 22.56 7.10
N VAL A 224 -22.73 22.21 7.22
CA VAL A 224 -22.15 21.57 8.40
C VAL A 224 -20.95 22.35 8.91
N SER A 225 -20.77 22.38 10.23
CA SER A 225 -19.68 23.10 10.89
C SER A 225 -18.43 22.22 10.96
N LEU A 226 -17.30 22.70 10.46
CA LEU A 226 -16.01 22.02 10.57
C LEU A 226 -14.92 23.06 10.87
N GLY A 227 -14.25 22.93 12.01
CA GLY A 227 -13.24 23.90 12.45
C GLY A 227 -13.78 25.33 12.60
N GLY A 228 -15.06 25.49 12.92
CA GLY A 228 -15.73 26.79 13.05
C GLY A 228 -16.23 27.41 11.74
N TYR A 229 -16.02 26.75 10.59
CA TYR A 229 -16.47 27.21 9.28
C TYR A 229 -17.60 26.34 8.74
N GLN A 230 -18.50 26.95 7.96
CA GLN A 230 -19.64 26.27 7.35
C GLN A 230 -19.28 25.77 5.96
N PHE A 231 -19.50 24.47 5.71
CA PHE A 231 -19.23 23.84 4.42
C PHE A 231 -20.44 23.09 3.89
N GLN A 232 -20.52 22.95 2.56
CA GLN A 232 -21.60 22.20 1.92
C GLN A 232 -21.44 20.69 2.12
N ALA A 233 -22.54 20.04 2.49
CA ALA A 233 -22.67 18.59 2.59
C ALA A 233 -24.02 18.14 2.01
N PRO A 234 -24.18 16.84 1.67
CA PRO A 234 -25.48 16.29 1.32
C PRO A 234 -26.50 16.50 2.45
N LYS A 235 -27.73 16.89 2.10
CA LYS A 235 -28.80 17.13 3.09
C LYS A 235 -29.15 15.88 3.91
N ASP A 236 -29.17 14.71 3.27
CA ASP A 236 -29.33 13.43 3.94
C ASP A 236 -27.97 12.92 4.45
N ILE A 237 -27.54 13.47 5.59
CA ILE A 237 -26.26 13.12 6.23
C ILE A 237 -26.22 11.65 6.63
N ASN A 238 -27.28 11.13 7.24
CA ASN A 238 -27.33 9.75 7.73
C ASN A 238 -27.25 8.76 6.57
N GLY A 239 -28.07 8.91 5.53
CA GLY A 239 -28.00 8.04 4.34
C GLY A 239 -26.65 8.14 3.62
N TYR A 240 -26.03 9.34 3.61
CA TYR A 240 -24.69 9.53 3.05
C TYR A 240 -23.59 8.79 3.82
N LEU A 241 -23.62 8.83 5.15
CA LEU A 241 -22.64 8.15 6.00
C LEU A 241 -22.89 6.64 6.07
N GLU A 242 -24.14 6.19 6.09
CA GLU A 242 -24.52 4.77 6.05
C GLU A 242 -23.94 4.07 4.82
N ILE A 243 -24.01 4.70 3.63
CA ILE A 243 -23.39 4.17 2.42
C ILE A 243 -21.86 4.07 2.55
N ALA A 244 -21.24 5.02 3.25
CA ALA A 244 -19.79 5.11 3.34
C ALA A 244 -19.18 4.16 4.39
N TYR A 245 -19.91 3.91 5.47
CA TYR A 245 -19.41 3.24 6.68
C TYR A 245 -20.22 2.02 7.12
N GLY A 246 -21.47 1.86 6.65
CA GLY A 246 -22.42 0.82 7.07
C GLY A 246 -23.50 1.36 8.00
N GLU A 247 -24.51 0.54 8.34
CA GLU A 247 -25.61 0.90 9.25
C GLU A 247 -25.08 1.41 10.61
N ASP A 248 -24.09 0.72 11.18
CA ASP A 248 -23.45 1.05 12.47
C ASP A 248 -22.39 2.18 12.35
N HIS A 249 -22.56 3.10 11.41
CA HIS A 249 -21.61 4.18 11.16
C HIS A 249 -21.35 5.09 12.37
N GLU A 250 -22.31 5.23 13.29
CA GLU A 250 -22.16 6.01 14.52
C GLU A 250 -21.13 5.38 15.47
N GLU A 251 -21.06 4.04 15.53
CA GLU A 251 -20.12 3.31 16.40
C GLU A 251 -18.69 3.25 15.83
N ILE A 252 -18.50 3.62 14.56
CA ILE A 252 -17.20 3.57 13.91
C ILE A 252 -16.36 4.78 14.34
N GLU A 253 -15.40 4.55 15.24
CA GLU A 253 -14.41 5.59 15.58
C GLU A 253 -13.47 5.92 14.41
N LEU A 254 -13.30 7.22 14.16
CA LEU A 254 -12.32 7.72 13.21
C LEU A 254 -10.90 7.54 13.75
N LYS A 255 -10.18 6.56 13.21
CA LYS A 255 -8.79 6.31 13.61
C LYS A 255 -7.86 7.48 13.24
N PRO A 256 -6.94 7.90 14.14
CA PRO A 256 -5.95 8.91 13.82
C PRO A 256 -5.05 8.45 12.68
N TYR A 257 -4.82 9.34 11.74
CA TYR A 257 -4.04 9.01 10.56
C TYR A 257 -2.56 8.92 10.89
N ARG A 258 -1.99 7.72 10.75
CA ARG A 258 -0.54 7.53 10.93
C ARG A 258 0.22 8.03 9.69
N GLN A 259 0.96 9.12 9.85
CA GLN A 259 1.87 9.67 8.85
C GLN A 259 3.14 8.80 8.74
N LYS A 260 3.03 7.63 8.09
CA LYS A 260 4.20 6.79 7.79
C LYS A 260 4.77 7.14 6.41
N ASN A 261 6.09 7.19 6.30
CA ASN A 261 6.83 7.39 5.05
C ASN A 261 6.50 8.73 4.36
N ARG A 262 6.37 9.80 5.15
CA ARG A 262 6.05 11.14 4.65
C ARG A 262 7.01 12.18 5.17
N ILE A 263 7.31 13.17 4.34
CA ILE A 263 8.05 14.37 4.70
C ILE A 263 7.06 15.53 4.58
N ILE A 264 6.81 16.23 5.67
CA ILE A 264 5.77 17.25 5.75
C ILE A 264 6.34 18.51 6.39
N SER A 265 6.07 19.66 5.77
CA SER A 265 6.34 20.99 6.33
C SER A 265 5.20 21.92 5.97
N THR A 266 4.71 22.68 6.94
CA THR A 266 3.67 23.70 6.75
C THR A 266 4.25 25.09 6.45
N THR A 267 5.58 25.23 6.48
CA THR A 267 6.28 26.53 6.34
C THR A 267 7.38 26.53 5.29
N VAL A 268 7.73 25.37 4.73
CA VAL A 268 8.78 25.25 3.72
C VAL A 268 8.13 24.84 2.39
N PRO A 269 8.25 25.66 1.33
CA PRO A 269 7.84 25.28 -0.02
C PRO A 269 8.55 24.01 -0.47
N TYR A 270 7.84 23.10 -1.13
CA TYR A 270 8.44 21.83 -1.56
C TYR A 270 9.57 22.04 -2.57
N LYS A 271 9.52 23.12 -3.36
CA LYS A 271 10.59 23.48 -4.32
C LYS A 271 11.88 23.80 -3.59
N ASP A 272 11.82 24.67 -2.58
CA ASP A 272 12.98 24.99 -1.73
C ASP A 272 13.54 23.76 -1.04
N TYR A 273 12.67 22.84 -0.63
CA TYR A 273 13.10 21.55 -0.08
C TYR A 273 13.88 20.72 -1.10
N PHE A 274 13.38 20.56 -2.34
CA PHE A 274 14.11 19.86 -3.41
C PHE A 274 15.43 20.55 -3.77
N ASP A 275 15.44 21.87 -3.91
CA ASP A 275 16.67 22.65 -4.15
C ASP A 275 17.70 22.42 -3.03
N SER A 276 17.24 22.30 -1.79
CA SER A 276 18.12 22.01 -0.65
C SER A 276 18.71 20.60 -0.69
N LEU A 277 17.98 19.62 -1.23
CA LEU A 277 18.47 18.25 -1.41
C LEU A 277 19.49 18.20 -2.54
N GLU A 278 19.22 18.89 -3.66
CA GLU A 278 20.14 18.98 -4.78
C GLU A 278 21.47 19.62 -4.36
N LYS A 279 21.43 20.75 -3.62
CA LYS A 279 22.63 21.41 -3.06
C LYS A 279 23.42 20.52 -2.11
N LYS A 280 22.76 19.56 -1.45
CA LYS A 280 23.39 18.58 -0.56
C LYS A 280 23.80 17.29 -1.29
N HIS A 281 23.61 17.23 -2.61
CA HIS A 281 23.84 16.04 -3.43
C HIS A 281 23.10 14.79 -2.90
N ILE A 282 21.87 14.97 -2.41
CA ILE A 282 21.00 13.88 -1.97
C ILE A 282 20.10 13.48 -3.14
N PRO A 283 20.27 12.28 -3.74
CA PRO A 283 19.48 11.85 -4.89
C PRO A 283 18.09 11.37 -4.42
N ILE A 284 17.13 12.29 -4.33
CA ILE A 284 15.76 11.96 -3.90
C ILE A 284 15.05 11.06 -4.93
N GLU A 285 15.44 11.18 -6.20
CA GLU A 285 15.03 10.33 -7.30
C GLU A 285 15.35 8.87 -7.01
N ASP A 286 16.52 8.59 -6.44
CA ASP A 286 16.97 7.25 -6.08
C ASP A 286 16.13 6.67 -4.94
N VAL A 287 15.73 7.51 -3.98
CA VAL A 287 14.84 7.09 -2.89
C VAL A 287 13.47 6.65 -3.44
N PHE A 288 12.95 7.37 -4.45
CA PHE A 288 11.70 7.01 -5.10
C PHE A 288 11.83 5.80 -6.03
N SER A 289 12.95 5.64 -6.75
CA SER A 289 13.19 4.55 -7.70
C SER A 289 13.54 3.23 -7.00
N GLN A 290 14.37 3.26 -5.95
CA GLN A 290 14.76 2.07 -5.19
C GLN A 290 13.56 1.39 -4.53
N ASP A 291 12.58 2.14 -4.01
CA ASP A 291 11.36 1.55 -3.45
C ASP A 291 10.53 0.80 -4.51
N ARG A 292 10.49 1.33 -5.74
CA ARG A 292 9.81 0.69 -6.88
C ARG A 292 10.57 -0.55 -7.35
N GLU A 293 11.88 -0.46 -7.53
CA GLU A 293 12.75 -1.56 -7.96
C GLU A 293 12.77 -2.69 -6.93
N VAL A 294 13.06 -2.41 -5.66
CA VAL A 294 13.06 -3.42 -4.59
C VAL A 294 11.72 -4.15 -4.49
N LYS A 295 10.59 -3.44 -4.67
CA LYS A 295 9.26 -4.08 -4.65
C LYS A 295 8.98 -4.86 -5.93
N THR A 296 9.44 -4.38 -7.08
CA THR A 296 9.30 -5.05 -8.38
C THR A 296 10.16 -6.31 -8.43
N ASP A 297 11.40 -6.24 -7.95
CA ASP A 297 12.29 -7.37 -7.74
C ASP A 297 11.72 -8.38 -6.75
N LYS A 298 11.18 -7.97 -5.61
CA LYS A 298 10.48 -8.91 -4.70
C LYS A 298 9.31 -9.64 -5.38
N ILE A 299 8.70 -9.06 -6.42
CA ILE A 299 7.60 -9.66 -7.18
C ILE A 299 8.12 -10.56 -8.31
N ILE A 300 9.09 -10.09 -9.08
CA ILE A 300 9.71 -10.78 -10.22
C ILE A 300 10.61 -11.91 -9.73
N ASN A 301 11.53 -11.59 -8.82
CA ASN A 301 12.50 -12.50 -8.22
C ASN A 301 11.93 -13.36 -7.09
N LYS A 302 10.60 -13.42 -6.89
CA LYS A 302 10.01 -14.37 -5.94
C LYS A 302 10.42 -15.83 -6.24
N LYS A 303 10.63 -16.18 -7.52
CA LYS A 303 11.18 -17.48 -7.91
C LYS A 303 12.65 -17.62 -7.51
N LEU A 304 13.47 -16.59 -7.75
CA LEU A 304 14.87 -16.56 -7.35
C LEU A 304 15.02 -16.61 -5.81
N LEU A 305 14.29 -15.80 -5.05
CA LEU A 305 14.28 -15.82 -3.59
C LEU A 305 13.84 -17.17 -3.02
N ARG A 306 12.86 -17.84 -3.66
CA ARG A 306 12.50 -19.23 -3.31
C ARG A 306 13.61 -20.22 -3.64
N ALA A 307 14.29 -20.05 -4.77
CA ALA A 307 15.42 -20.88 -5.16
C ALA A 307 16.59 -20.70 -4.19
N VAL A 308 16.98 -19.46 -3.89
CA VAL A 308 18.00 -19.11 -2.90
C VAL A 308 17.65 -19.66 -1.53
N SER A 309 16.42 -19.45 -1.04
CA SER A 309 15.98 -20.02 0.24
C SER A 309 16.02 -21.55 0.25
N LYS A 310 15.70 -22.21 -0.88
CA LYS A 310 15.82 -23.67 -1.02
C LYS A 310 17.29 -24.11 -0.95
N VAL A 311 18.19 -23.41 -1.66
CA VAL A 311 19.64 -23.70 -1.65
C VAL A 311 20.22 -23.53 -0.26
N TYR A 312 19.94 -22.41 0.41
CA TYR A 312 20.39 -22.19 1.80
C TYR A 312 19.87 -23.25 2.77
N ARG A 313 18.62 -23.71 2.60
CA ARG A 313 18.06 -24.78 3.43
C ARG A 313 18.78 -26.11 3.21
N ILE A 314 19.13 -26.44 1.96
CA ILE A 314 19.91 -27.65 1.65
C ILE A 314 21.32 -27.53 2.24
N ALA A 315 21.97 -26.38 2.09
CA ALA A 315 23.31 -26.16 2.65
C ALA A 315 23.32 -26.33 4.18
N ARG A 316 22.35 -25.71 4.87
CA ARG A 316 22.18 -25.87 6.33
C ARG A 316 21.85 -27.32 6.72
N MET A 317 21.03 -28.02 5.95
CA MET A 317 20.74 -29.44 6.18
C MET A 317 22.00 -30.30 6.08
N SER A 318 22.88 -30.00 5.12
CA SER A 318 24.15 -30.71 4.97
C SER A 318 25.08 -30.48 6.17
N GLU A 319 25.11 -29.27 6.73
CA GLU A 319 25.85 -28.95 7.95
C GLU A 319 25.26 -29.70 9.17
N GLU A 320 23.95 -29.61 9.37
CA GLU A 320 23.25 -30.29 10.48
C GLU A 320 23.39 -31.82 10.39
N ARG A 321 23.44 -32.37 9.17
CA ARG A 321 23.74 -33.80 8.94
C ARG A 321 25.11 -34.19 9.51
N MET A 322 26.13 -33.34 9.37
CA MET A 322 27.48 -33.63 9.88
C MET A 322 27.52 -33.54 11.41
N ILE A 323 26.87 -32.54 12.00
CA ILE A 323 26.82 -32.34 13.45
C ILE A 323 26.12 -33.51 14.13
N ILE A 324 24.92 -33.88 13.67
CA ILE A 324 24.15 -35.00 14.24
C ILE A 324 24.90 -36.31 14.05
N TYR A 325 25.53 -36.53 12.90
CA TYR A 325 26.36 -37.72 12.70
C TYR A 325 27.49 -37.80 13.73
N GLN A 326 28.21 -36.71 14.00
CA GLN A 326 29.27 -36.69 15.01
C GLN A 326 28.73 -36.99 16.41
N GLN A 327 27.63 -36.34 16.82
CA GLN A 327 27.00 -36.55 18.13
C GLN A 327 26.59 -38.01 18.33
N LEU A 328 25.91 -38.62 17.35
CA LEU A 328 25.45 -40.01 17.47
C LEU A 328 26.60 -41.02 17.39
N MET A 329 27.67 -40.70 16.66
CA MET A 329 28.84 -41.58 16.56
C MET A 329 29.64 -41.70 17.87
N GLU A 330 29.54 -40.72 18.77
CA GLU A 330 30.22 -40.77 20.08
C GLU A 330 29.75 -41.96 20.93
N ASN A 331 28.47 -42.34 20.82
CA ASN A 331 27.84 -43.41 21.61
C ASN A 331 27.23 -44.51 20.72
N VAL A 332 27.83 -44.77 19.55
CA VAL A 332 27.22 -45.66 18.54
C VAL A 332 26.94 -47.08 19.03
N ASP A 333 27.84 -47.65 19.84
CA ASP A 333 27.68 -49.02 20.34
C ASP A 333 26.55 -49.11 21.37
N GLU A 334 26.39 -48.09 22.22
CA GLU A 334 25.27 -47.98 23.17
C GLU A 334 23.93 -47.80 22.44
N ILE A 335 23.88 -46.93 21.42
CA ILE A 335 22.68 -46.71 20.60
C ILE A 335 22.23 -48.01 19.92
N ARG A 336 23.18 -48.81 19.40
CA ARG A 336 22.87 -50.11 18.80
C ARG A 336 22.29 -51.08 19.81
N GLU A 337 22.88 -51.18 20.99
CA GLU A 337 22.38 -52.06 22.05
C GLU A 337 20.96 -51.66 22.48
N ILE A 338 20.69 -50.37 22.66
CA ILE A 338 19.34 -49.84 22.97
C ILE A 338 18.35 -50.21 21.87
N TYR A 339 18.72 -50.02 20.61
CA TYR A 339 17.87 -50.34 19.47
C TYR A 339 17.61 -51.84 19.32
N ASP A 340 18.63 -52.68 19.46
CA ASP A 340 18.54 -54.14 19.37
C ASP A 340 17.69 -54.73 20.50
N ASN A 341 17.67 -54.07 21.66
CA ASN A 341 16.81 -54.41 22.80
C ASN A 341 15.38 -53.85 22.69
N GLU A 342 15.03 -53.19 21.58
CA GLU A 342 13.73 -52.53 21.33
C GLU A 342 13.35 -51.46 22.39
N ASP A 343 14.33 -50.85 23.05
CA ASP A 343 14.10 -49.78 24.04
C ASP A 343 13.91 -48.41 23.35
N PHE A 344 12.75 -48.27 22.71
CA PHE A 344 12.40 -47.06 21.96
C PHE A 344 12.18 -45.83 22.83
N GLU A 345 11.90 -45.98 24.13
CA GLU A 345 11.75 -44.84 25.04
C GLU A 345 13.10 -44.17 25.28
N THR A 346 14.13 -44.94 25.62
CA THR A 346 15.50 -44.42 25.77
C THR A 346 16.06 -43.92 24.44
N LEU A 347 15.78 -44.63 23.34
CA LEU A 347 16.18 -44.19 22.00
C LEU A 347 15.59 -42.82 21.64
N GLN A 348 14.33 -42.55 22.01
CA GLN A 348 13.67 -41.27 21.77
C GLN A 348 14.38 -40.11 22.46
N GLU A 349 14.88 -40.32 23.68
CA GLU A 349 15.60 -39.29 24.43
C GLU A 349 16.94 -38.96 23.74
N ILE A 350 17.66 -39.97 23.28
CA ILE A 350 18.91 -39.79 22.54
C ILE A 350 18.65 -39.11 21.18
N PHE A 351 17.55 -39.45 20.51
CA PHE A 351 17.23 -38.97 19.17
C PHE A 351 16.41 -37.66 19.14
N ASP A 352 16.08 -37.05 20.28
CA ASP A 352 15.20 -35.86 20.34
C ASP A 352 15.67 -34.71 19.43
N GLU A 353 16.97 -34.38 19.45
CA GLU A 353 17.52 -33.36 18.55
C GLU A 353 17.43 -33.79 17.08
N TYR A 354 17.68 -35.07 16.78
CA TYR A 354 17.61 -35.58 15.41
C TYR A 354 16.16 -35.57 14.88
N ASP A 355 15.19 -36.06 15.65
CA ASP A 355 13.76 -36.07 15.32
C ASP A 355 13.25 -34.64 15.05
N ALA A 356 13.61 -33.69 15.92
CA ALA A 356 13.23 -32.29 15.75
C ALA A 356 13.72 -31.71 14.40
N ARG A 357 14.98 -32.00 14.01
CA ARG A 357 15.53 -31.56 12.73
C ARG A 357 14.93 -32.33 11.55
N ALA A 358 14.77 -33.64 11.66
CA ALA A 358 14.17 -34.49 10.63
C ALA A 358 12.75 -33.99 10.28
N ARG A 359 11.93 -33.70 11.29
CA ARG A 359 10.59 -33.13 11.11
C ARG A 359 10.61 -31.74 10.50
N TYR A 360 11.57 -30.89 10.87
CA TYR A 360 11.74 -29.57 10.26
C TYR A 360 11.99 -29.68 8.75
N TYR A 361 12.92 -30.54 8.33
CA TYR A 361 13.26 -30.73 6.92
C TYR A 361 12.16 -31.44 6.13
N LEU A 362 11.43 -32.36 6.76
CA LEU A 362 10.30 -33.05 6.15
C LEU A 362 9.17 -32.09 5.75
N LYS A 363 8.89 -31.07 6.57
CA LYS A 363 7.94 -29.97 6.22
C LYS A 363 8.36 -29.23 4.93
N HIS A 364 9.64 -29.28 4.59
CA HIS A 364 10.22 -28.66 3.40
C HIS A 364 10.53 -29.63 2.25
N LYS A 365 10.04 -30.88 2.32
CA LYS A 365 10.26 -31.94 1.32
C LYS A 365 11.73 -32.30 1.15
N LEU A 366 12.45 -32.40 2.27
CA LEU A 366 13.84 -32.86 2.35
C LEU A 366 13.92 -33.94 3.43
N ALA A 367 14.80 -34.93 3.25
CA ALA A 367 15.08 -35.97 4.23
C ALA A 367 16.50 -35.75 4.79
N LEU A 368 16.59 -35.62 6.11
CA LEU A 368 17.85 -35.54 6.85
C LEU A 368 18.29 -36.96 7.22
N CYS A 369 19.47 -37.36 6.74
CA CYS A 369 20.00 -38.72 6.89
C CYS A 369 21.47 -38.63 7.31
N PRO A 370 21.79 -38.64 8.60
CA PRO A 370 23.17 -38.65 9.10
C PRO A 370 23.95 -39.85 8.54
N SER A 371 23.42 -41.05 8.75
CA SER A 371 23.84 -42.34 8.17
C SER A 371 22.61 -43.18 7.83
N GLU A 372 22.75 -44.21 6.99
CA GLU A 372 21.64 -45.14 6.68
C GLU A 372 21.14 -45.85 7.95
N GLU A 373 22.06 -46.21 8.85
CA GLU A 373 21.75 -46.86 10.14
C GLU A 373 20.88 -45.98 11.04
N PHE A 374 21.34 -44.77 11.39
CA PHE A 374 20.58 -43.86 12.25
C PHE A 374 19.28 -43.40 11.60
N PHE A 375 19.26 -43.28 10.27
CA PHE A 375 18.05 -42.91 9.54
C PHE A 375 16.96 -43.98 9.63
N GLU A 376 17.29 -45.27 9.55
CA GLU A 376 16.30 -46.33 9.71
C GLU A 376 15.85 -46.47 11.17
N MET A 377 16.75 -46.27 12.14
CA MET A 377 16.38 -46.21 13.57
C MET A 377 15.38 -45.08 13.85
N GLU A 378 15.60 -43.90 13.29
CA GLU A 378 14.67 -42.76 13.37
C GLU A 378 13.33 -43.05 12.69
N CYS A 379 13.34 -43.74 11.53
CA CYS A 379 12.09 -44.13 10.87
C CYS A 379 11.32 -45.16 11.70
N ALA A 380 11.99 -46.13 12.32
CA ALA A 380 11.39 -47.10 13.22
C ALA A 380 10.80 -46.41 14.47
N LEU A 381 11.53 -45.44 15.03
CA LEU A 381 11.06 -44.63 16.15
C LEU A 381 9.81 -43.80 15.78
N MET A 382 9.78 -43.20 14.58
CA MET A 382 8.57 -42.53 14.09
C MET A 382 7.41 -43.52 13.93
N GLU A 383 7.64 -44.73 13.44
CA GLU A 383 6.61 -45.76 13.30
C GLU A 383 6.05 -46.21 14.65
N TYR A 384 6.92 -46.44 15.63
CA TYR A 384 6.55 -46.74 17.02
C TYR A 384 5.64 -45.66 17.62
N ASN A 385 5.96 -44.39 17.38
CA ASN A 385 5.18 -43.23 17.82
C ASN A 385 3.89 -42.99 17.00
N GLY A 386 3.54 -43.88 16.07
CA GLY A 386 2.32 -43.77 15.24
C GLY A 386 2.45 -42.83 14.04
N ASP A 387 3.65 -42.36 13.72
CA ASP A 387 3.98 -41.44 12.63
C ASP A 387 4.39 -42.16 11.32
N VAL A 388 3.83 -43.34 11.06
CA VAL A 388 4.15 -44.22 9.92
C VAL A 388 4.22 -43.47 8.57
N LYS A 389 3.24 -42.60 8.28
CA LYS A 389 3.20 -41.83 7.03
C LYS A 389 4.36 -40.83 6.89
N LYS A 390 4.93 -40.35 8.00
CA LYS A 390 6.09 -39.46 7.97
C LYS A 390 7.36 -40.25 7.70
N ALA A 391 7.50 -41.43 8.29
CA ALA A 391 8.60 -42.36 8.03
C ALA A 391 8.64 -42.77 6.55
N GLU A 392 7.51 -43.24 5.99
CA GLU A 392 7.38 -43.56 4.56
C GLU A 392 7.82 -42.38 3.67
N LYS A 393 7.33 -41.18 3.98
CA LYS A 393 7.67 -39.97 3.22
C LYS A 393 9.14 -39.57 3.36
N MET A 394 9.78 -39.82 4.51
CA MET A 394 11.21 -39.61 4.67
C MET A 394 12.00 -40.57 3.77
N ARG A 395 11.62 -41.84 3.74
CA ARG A 395 12.25 -42.85 2.85
C ARG A 395 12.10 -42.47 1.37
N ASP A 396 10.92 -42.01 0.97
CA ASP A 396 10.64 -41.54 -0.41
C ASP A 396 11.48 -40.33 -0.83
N LEU A 397 11.79 -39.45 0.12
CA LEU A 397 12.56 -38.23 -0.12
C LEU A 397 14.07 -38.43 -0.02
N LEU A 398 14.53 -39.59 0.47
CA LEU A 398 15.94 -39.86 0.68
C LEU A 398 16.68 -40.07 -0.65
N ALA A 399 17.57 -39.14 -0.97
CA ALA A 399 18.41 -39.27 -2.15
C ALA A 399 19.45 -40.38 -1.96
N TYR A 400 19.68 -41.21 -2.99
CA TYR A 400 20.60 -42.36 -2.95
C TYR A 400 22.01 -42.01 -2.43
N HIS A 401 22.53 -40.83 -2.76
CA HIS A 401 23.86 -40.38 -2.33
C HIS A 401 23.93 -39.95 -0.85
N HIS A 402 22.80 -39.70 -0.20
CA HIS A 402 22.75 -39.40 1.24
C HIS A 402 22.75 -40.67 2.11
N ARG A 403 22.54 -41.86 1.53
CA ARG A 403 22.65 -43.14 2.24
C ARG A 403 24.11 -43.50 2.56
N LYS A 404 25.04 -43.01 1.74
CA LYS A 404 26.47 -43.27 1.96
C LYS A 404 26.96 -42.51 3.20
N PRO A 405 27.81 -43.12 4.04
CA PRO A 405 28.48 -42.45 5.14
C PRO A 405 29.19 -41.18 4.65
N LEU A 406 29.23 -40.16 5.50
CA LEU A 406 30.03 -38.96 5.25
C LEU A 406 31.52 -39.33 5.37
N VAL A 407 32.14 -39.75 4.25
CA VAL A 407 33.57 -40.07 4.22
C VAL A 407 34.35 -38.76 4.17
N GLY A 408 34.54 -38.15 5.35
CA GLY A 408 35.49 -37.08 5.57
C GLY A 408 36.52 -37.56 6.57
N LYS A 409 37.71 -37.96 6.11
CA LYS A 409 38.88 -37.88 6.98
C LYS A 409 39.07 -36.41 7.31
N ALA A 410 38.76 -36.01 8.54
CA ALA A 410 39.34 -34.80 9.10
C ALA A 410 40.81 -35.11 9.39
N GLU A 411 41.67 -34.95 8.39
CA GLU A 411 43.07 -34.66 8.67
C GLU A 411 43.10 -33.19 9.10
N ILE A 412 43.18 -32.98 10.42
CA ILE A 412 43.52 -31.68 11.03
C ILE A 412 45.02 -31.47 10.87
#